data_AF-A0ABD3RBE5-F1
#
_entry.id   AF-A0ABD3RBE5-F1
#
_cell.length_a   1.000
_cell.length_b   1.000
_cell.length_c   1.000
_cell.angle_alpha   90.00
_cell.angle_beta   90.00
_cell.angle_gamma   90.00
#
_symmetry.space_group_name_H-M   'P 1'
#
loop_
_entity.id
_entity.type
_entity.pdbx_description
1 polymer ?
#
loop_
_entity_poly.entity_id
_entity_poly.type
_entity_poly.pdbx_seq_one_letter_code
_entity_poly.pdbx_strand_id
1 'polypeptide(L)'
;MAGLPLTLLRFFRCWVEFPSAFATALRAINLAPHDVINNGSIVEDVETANSLKANNLPALATRDIDEILSTCVLCLGNVVSCNLLAVGSSGADEEKSNVNDLFWQNLVSMLNADDHNHHRHVTSLILSLLLHNQPRSQITLVDMTTLDRLISLLLTHRIATADTTAVESDDGEIDDDEVILQMQRNIILILGKMCTSTHSETMDTKVCRALLSQLTLAVSNGDDTSIVVGNARKQDREWQHQEQRKLVIITHEILNVLMDMYGNDDCHEQVFVKECVLDHFRRCIPWFKRTIKRLAANSSSRIKKDHMVEEGFVWNETALNATRFIKYKQNH
;
A
#
# COMPACT_ATOMS: atom_id res chain seq x y z
N MET A 1 -21.56 -22.06 -13.24
CA MET A 1 -20.70 -20.92 -12.87
C MET A 1 -19.56 -21.30 -11.92
N ALA A 2 -19.41 -22.57 -11.51
CA ALA A 2 -18.24 -23.02 -10.76
C ALA A 2 -16.95 -22.70 -11.53
N GLY A 3 -15.98 -22.07 -10.86
CA GLY A 3 -14.67 -21.72 -11.41
C GLY A 3 -14.52 -20.32 -12.00
N LEU A 4 -15.61 -19.56 -12.22
CA LEU A 4 -15.51 -18.19 -12.76
C LEU A 4 -14.57 -17.27 -11.95
N PRO A 5 -14.60 -17.25 -10.60
CA PRO A 5 -13.69 -16.40 -9.83
C PRO A 5 -12.21 -16.76 -10.02
N LEU A 6 -11.88 -18.05 -10.08
CA LEU A 6 -10.50 -18.52 -10.31
C LEU A 6 -10.05 -18.23 -11.75
N THR A 7 -10.95 -18.33 -12.73
CA THR A 7 -10.66 -17.92 -14.11
C THR A 7 -10.39 -16.42 -14.20
N LEU A 8 -11.22 -15.59 -13.58
CA LEU A 8 -11.00 -14.14 -13.52
C LEU A 8 -9.68 -13.79 -12.81
N LEU A 9 -9.35 -14.50 -11.71
CA LEU A 9 -8.08 -14.31 -11.02
C LEU A 9 -6.88 -14.70 -11.90
N ARG A 10 -6.99 -15.76 -12.71
CA ARG A 10 -5.94 -16.13 -13.69
C ARG A 10 -5.77 -15.06 -14.75
N PHE A 11 -6.85 -14.49 -15.27
CA PHE A 11 -6.76 -13.36 -16.21
C PHE A 11 -6.09 -12.16 -15.57
N PHE A 12 -6.48 -11.81 -14.34
CA PHE A 12 -5.83 -10.74 -13.59
C PHE A 12 -4.33 -11.00 -13.42
N ARG A 13 -3.94 -12.23 -13.06
CA ARG A 13 -2.54 -12.64 -12.94
C ARG A 13 -1.76 -12.46 -14.25
N CYS A 14 -2.33 -12.85 -15.39
CA CYS A 14 -1.69 -12.64 -16.69
C CYS A 14 -1.37 -11.17 -16.95
N TRP A 15 -2.27 -10.25 -16.55
CA TRP A 15 -2.05 -8.82 -16.70
C TRP A 15 -1.00 -8.28 -15.73
N VAL A 16 -0.95 -8.79 -14.49
CA VAL A 16 0.11 -8.46 -13.52
C VAL A 16 1.49 -8.92 -13.98
N GLU A 17 1.58 -10.10 -14.58
CA GLU A 17 2.87 -10.66 -15.03
C GLU A 17 3.30 -10.08 -16.40
N PHE A 18 2.37 -9.53 -17.19
CA PHE A 18 2.60 -9.08 -18.57
C PHE A 18 3.75 -8.07 -18.71
N PRO A 19 3.84 -6.98 -17.92
CA PRO A 19 4.93 -6.01 -18.09
C PRO A 19 6.31 -6.62 -17.90
N SER A 20 6.47 -7.50 -16.91
CA SER A 20 7.73 -8.20 -16.64
C SER A 20 8.11 -9.18 -17.76
N ALA A 21 7.11 -9.91 -18.29
CA ALA A 21 7.29 -10.83 -19.39
C ALA A 21 7.65 -10.09 -20.69
N PHE A 22 7.00 -8.94 -20.95
CA PHE A 22 7.29 -8.07 -22.09
C PHE A 22 8.71 -7.52 -22.02
N ALA A 23 9.12 -6.97 -20.86
CA ALA A 23 10.47 -6.46 -20.66
C ALA A 23 11.54 -7.55 -20.87
N THR A 24 11.26 -8.77 -20.39
CA THR A 24 12.16 -9.92 -20.58
C THR A 24 12.28 -10.31 -22.05
N ALA A 25 11.15 -10.38 -22.78
CA ALA A 25 11.14 -10.70 -24.20
C ALA A 25 11.87 -9.63 -25.03
N LEU A 26 11.68 -8.36 -24.70
CA LEU A 26 12.32 -7.25 -25.40
C LEU A 26 13.84 -7.24 -25.19
N ARG A 27 14.31 -7.53 -23.97
CA ARG A 27 15.74 -7.73 -23.70
C ARG A 27 16.31 -8.90 -24.50
N ALA A 28 15.58 -10.00 -24.64
CA ALA A 28 16.03 -11.15 -25.42
C ALA A 28 16.14 -10.82 -26.93
N ILE A 29 15.23 -9.99 -27.45
CA ILE A 29 15.29 -9.51 -28.84
C ILE A 29 16.49 -8.58 -29.06
N ASN A 30 16.75 -7.67 -28.11
CA ASN A 30 17.87 -6.72 -28.20
C ASN A 30 19.25 -7.37 -27.97
N LEU A 31 19.30 -8.54 -27.33
CA LEU A 31 20.51 -9.34 -27.10
C LEU A 31 20.74 -10.41 -28.17
N ALA A 32 19.81 -10.58 -29.11
CA ALA A 32 20.05 -11.46 -30.25
C ALA A 32 21.23 -10.91 -31.07
N PRO A 33 22.23 -11.74 -31.43
CA PRO A 33 23.38 -11.25 -32.17
C PRO A 33 22.90 -10.72 -33.51
N HIS A 34 22.94 -9.40 -33.67
CA HIS A 34 23.04 -8.83 -35.00
C HIS A 34 24.36 -9.35 -35.57
N ASP A 35 24.28 -10.19 -36.61
CA ASP A 35 25.42 -10.50 -37.47
C ASP A 35 25.88 -9.18 -38.12
N VAL A 36 26.71 -8.43 -37.39
CA VAL A 36 27.35 -7.22 -37.90
C VAL A 36 28.47 -7.66 -38.82
N ILE A 37 28.17 -7.59 -40.12
CA ILE A 37 29.18 -7.44 -41.15
C ILE A 37 29.96 -6.16 -40.81
N ASN A 38 31.16 -6.37 -40.29
CA ASN A 38 32.09 -5.36 -39.81
C ASN A 38 32.61 -4.53 -41.00
N ASN A 39 32.15 -3.29 -41.13
CA ASN A 39 32.84 -2.25 -41.90
C ASN A 39 32.96 -1.02 -41.01
N GLY A 40 34.19 -0.77 -40.56
CA GLY A 40 34.48 0.10 -39.43
C GLY A 40 34.04 1.55 -39.59
N SER A 41 33.50 2.10 -38.51
CA SER A 41 33.68 3.50 -38.13
C SER A 41 33.28 3.65 -36.66
N ILE A 42 34.15 4.33 -35.93
CA ILE A 42 34.02 4.72 -34.53
C ILE A 42 32.78 5.63 -34.37
N VAL A 43 31.83 5.23 -33.52
CA VAL A 43 30.89 6.13 -32.83
C VAL A 43 30.67 5.58 -31.42
N GLU A 44 31.37 6.14 -30.44
CA GLU A 44 31.08 5.97 -29.01
C GLU A 44 29.84 6.81 -28.60
N ASP A 45 29.11 6.29 -27.62
CA ASP A 45 28.27 7.01 -26.64
C ASP A 45 26.92 7.62 -27.04
N VAL A 46 26.09 6.90 -27.82
CA VAL A 46 24.63 7.18 -27.91
C VAL A 46 23.75 5.95 -27.59
N GLU A 47 24.33 4.75 -27.57
CA GLU A 47 23.57 3.49 -27.47
C GLU A 47 23.08 3.16 -26.05
N THR A 48 23.77 3.59 -25.01
CA THR A 48 23.41 3.29 -23.61
C THR A 48 22.20 4.08 -23.11
N ALA A 49 21.98 5.31 -23.58
CA ALA A 49 20.81 6.12 -23.22
C ALA A 49 19.53 5.67 -23.96
N ASN A 50 19.66 5.21 -25.21
CA ASN A 50 18.53 4.69 -25.99
C ASN A 50 18.17 3.25 -25.58
N SER A 51 19.14 2.44 -25.14
CA SER A 51 18.92 1.10 -24.57
C SER A 51 18.06 1.12 -23.30
N LEU A 52 18.22 2.13 -22.44
CA LEU A 52 17.40 2.26 -21.22
C LEU A 52 15.95 2.66 -21.53
N LYS A 53 15.72 3.53 -22.52
CA LYS A 53 14.36 3.87 -22.99
C LYS A 53 13.68 2.72 -23.72
N ALA A 54 14.44 1.87 -24.40
CA ALA A 54 13.92 0.73 -25.16
C ALA A 54 13.50 -0.46 -24.30
N ASN A 55 13.70 -0.44 -22.98
CA ASN A 55 13.30 -1.53 -22.08
C ASN A 55 11.97 -1.30 -21.36
N ASN A 56 11.34 -0.13 -21.56
CA ASN A 56 10.10 0.25 -20.88
C ASN A 56 8.92 0.08 -21.82
N LEU A 57 7.80 -0.39 -21.26
CA LEU A 57 6.54 -0.48 -21.97
C LEU A 57 6.12 0.94 -22.41
N PRO A 58 5.56 1.14 -23.63
CA PRO A 58 5.07 2.45 -24.04
C PRO A 58 4.06 3.01 -23.02
N ALA A 59 4.16 4.30 -22.69
CA ALA A 59 3.33 4.93 -21.65
C ALA A 59 1.82 4.69 -21.83
N LEU A 60 1.34 4.70 -23.09
CA LEU A 60 -0.04 4.38 -23.42
C LEU A 60 -0.43 2.95 -23.01
N ALA A 61 0.43 1.97 -23.31
CA ALA A 61 0.18 0.58 -22.94
C ALA A 61 0.24 0.37 -21.42
N THR A 62 1.12 1.08 -20.71
CA THR A 62 1.15 1.07 -19.23
C THR A 62 -0.16 1.58 -18.64
N ARG A 63 -0.70 2.68 -19.18
CA ARG A 63 -1.99 3.24 -18.76
C ARG A 63 -3.16 2.29 -19.03
N ASP A 64 -3.20 1.69 -20.22
CA ASP A 64 -4.25 0.73 -20.57
C ASP A 64 -4.22 -0.49 -19.64
N ILE A 65 -3.02 -0.97 -19.29
CA ILE A 65 -2.85 -2.07 -18.32
C ILE A 65 -3.32 -1.66 -16.93
N ASP A 66 -2.98 -0.45 -16.46
CA ASP A 66 -3.43 0.01 -15.15
C ASP A 66 -4.96 0.14 -15.08
N GLU A 67 -5.60 0.60 -16.15
CA GLU A 67 -7.05 0.69 -16.26
C GLU A 67 -7.71 -0.71 -16.26
N ILE A 68 -7.12 -1.66 -17.02
CA ILE A 68 -7.57 -3.05 -17.03
C ILE A 68 -7.43 -3.67 -15.64
N LEU A 69 -6.27 -3.52 -14.99
CA LEU A 69 -6.01 -4.06 -13.66
C LEU A 69 -6.96 -3.43 -12.63
N SER A 70 -7.16 -2.11 -12.66
CA SER A 70 -8.12 -1.41 -11.79
C SER A 70 -9.53 -1.96 -11.95
N THR A 71 -9.96 -2.16 -13.20
CA THR A 71 -11.27 -2.74 -13.51
C THR A 71 -11.38 -4.17 -13.01
N CYS A 72 -10.34 -4.99 -13.21
CA CYS A 72 -10.29 -6.35 -12.68
C CYS A 72 -10.35 -6.37 -11.15
N VAL A 73 -9.66 -5.46 -10.46
CA VAL A 73 -9.70 -5.33 -9.00
C VAL A 73 -11.13 -5.04 -8.52
N LEU A 74 -11.83 -4.10 -9.17
CA LEU A 74 -13.22 -3.79 -8.83
C LEU A 74 -14.15 -4.99 -9.06
N CYS A 75 -14.03 -5.65 -10.21
CA CYS A 75 -14.84 -6.82 -10.54
C CYS A 75 -14.59 -7.99 -9.58
N LEU A 76 -13.33 -8.32 -9.32
CA LEU A 76 -12.94 -9.40 -8.40
C LEU A 76 -13.28 -9.03 -6.95
N GLY A 77 -13.09 -7.79 -6.54
CA GLY A 77 -13.52 -7.27 -5.25
C GLY A 77 -15.02 -7.47 -5.04
N ASN A 78 -15.85 -7.11 -6.03
CA ASN A 78 -17.29 -7.36 -5.97
C ASN A 78 -17.64 -8.85 -5.90
N VAL A 79 -16.91 -9.71 -6.63
CA VAL A 79 -17.08 -11.18 -6.54
C VAL A 79 -16.82 -11.68 -5.12
N VAL A 80 -15.77 -11.17 -4.46
CA VAL A 80 -15.46 -11.47 -3.07
C VAL A 80 -16.53 -10.93 -2.13
N SER A 81 -16.90 -9.65 -2.25
CA SER A 81 -17.88 -8.99 -1.37
C SER A 81 -19.27 -9.63 -1.45
N CYS A 82 -19.68 -10.10 -2.63
CA CYS A 82 -20.93 -10.83 -2.82
C CYS A 82 -20.85 -12.31 -2.41
N ASN A 83 -19.74 -12.75 -1.79
CA ASN A 83 -19.47 -14.13 -1.39
C ASN A 83 -19.67 -15.15 -2.53
N LEU A 84 -19.43 -14.72 -3.78
CA LEU A 84 -19.62 -15.57 -4.96
C LEU A 84 -18.56 -16.66 -5.07
N LEU A 85 -17.49 -16.57 -4.26
CA LEU A 85 -16.53 -17.65 -4.05
C LEU A 85 -17.19 -18.91 -3.44
N ALA A 86 -18.23 -18.74 -2.61
CA ALA A 86 -18.95 -19.85 -1.96
C ALA A 86 -20.16 -20.37 -2.76
N VAL A 87 -20.69 -19.59 -3.73
CA VAL A 87 -21.91 -19.91 -4.49
C VAL A 87 -21.67 -20.96 -5.60
N GLY A 88 -20.41 -21.19 -5.98
CA GLY A 88 -20.03 -22.20 -6.98
C GLY A 88 -19.86 -23.62 -6.45
N SER A 89 -19.76 -23.81 -5.13
CA SER A 89 -19.58 -25.11 -4.48
C SER A 89 -20.86 -25.50 -3.75
N SER A 90 -21.66 -26.37 -4.36
CA SER A 90 -22.77 -27.05 -3.68
C SER A 90 -22.30 -28.15 -2.73
N GLY A 91 -20.98 -28.35 -2.61
CA GLY A 91 -20.34 -29.31 -1.70
C GLY A 91 -20.10 -28.77 -0.29
N ALA A 92 -19.75 -29.70 0.60
CA ALA A 92 -19.44 -29.50 2.01
C ALA A 92 -18.44 -28.36 2.27
N ASP A 93 -18.42 -27.85 3.52
CA ASP A 93 -17.58 -26.72 3.96
C ASP A 93 -16.07 -26.85 3.61
N GLU A 94 -15.57 -28.08 3.42
CA GLU A 94 -14.19 -28.36 2.97
C GLU A 94 -13.90 -27.87 1.54
N GLU A 95 -14.84 -28.00 0.60
CA GLU A 95 -14.64 -27.58 -0.79
C GLU A 95 -14.63 -26.05 -0.94
N LYS A 96 -15.39 -25.36 -0.08
CA LYS A 96 -15.40 -23.90 0.05
C LYS A 96 -14.08 -23.35 0.61
N SER A 97 -13.49 -24.05 1.58
CA SER A 97 -12.17 -23.69 2.12
C SER A 97 -11.12 -23.73 1.01
N ASN A 98 -11.11 -24.81 0.22
CA ASN A 98 -10.09 -25.03 -0.81
C ASN A 98 -10.07 -23.94 -1.91
N VAL A 99 -11.24 -23.41 -2.31
CA VAL A 99 -11.31 -22.31 -3.30
C VAL A 99 -10.74 -21.00 -2.74
N ASN A 100 -11.05 -20.67 -1.48
CA ASN A 100 -10.52 -19.49 -0.81
C ASN A 100 -9.00 -19.61 -0.59
N ASP A 101 -8.53 -20.80 -0.20
CA ASP A 101 -7.11 -21.10 -0.01
C ASP A 101 -6.34 -20.93 -1.33
N LEU A 102 -6.86 -21.47 -2.43
CA LEU A 102 -6.25 -21.32 -3.75
C LEU A 102 -6.29 -19.86 -4.24
N PHE A 103 -7.39 -19.15 -4.00
CA PHE A 103 -7.54 -17.74 -4.38
C PHE A 103 -6.50 -16.88 -3.64
N TRP A 104 -6.37 -17.09 -2.33
CA TRP A 104 -5.36 -16.45 -1.49
C TRP A 104 -3.92 -16.77 -1.94
N GLN A 105 -3.59 -18.05 -2.14
CA GLN A 105 -2.24 -18.46 -2.56
C GLN A 105 -1.83 -17.80 -3.89
N ASN A 106 -2.77 -17.67 -4.83
CA ASN A 106 -2.52 -16.97 -6.09
C ASN A 106 -2.25 -15.47 -5.85
N LEU A 107 -3.07 -14.80 -5.03
CA LEU A 107 -2.84 -13.40 -4.66
C LEU A 107 -1.48 -13.19 -3.99
N VAL A 108 -1.14 -14.00 -2.99
CA VAL A 108 0.15 -13.92 -2.29
C VAL A 108 1.31 -14.15 -3.25
N SER A 109 1.20 -15.10 -4.19
CA SER A 109 2.25 -15.35 -5.16
C SER A 109 2.54 -14.14 -6.05
N MET A 110 1.54 -13.29 -6.29
CA MET A 110 1.68 -12.05 -7.08
C MET A 110 2.32 -10.90 -6.30
N LEU A 111 2.48 -11.01 -4.97
CA LEU A 111 3.26 -10.05 -4.16
C LEU A 111 4.78 -10.16 -4.40
N ASN A 112 5.23 -11.16 -5.17
CA ASN A 112 6.63 -11.32 -5.54
C ASN A 112 7.04 -10.48 -6.76
N ALA A 113 6.13 -9.74 -7.37
CA ALA A 113 6.47 -8.78 -8.40
C ALA A 113 7.38 -7.67 -7.83
N ASP A 114 8.13 -6.99 -8.70
CA ASP A 114 8.99 -5.85 -8.31
C ASP A 114 8.35 -4.50 -8.68
N ASP A 115 7.03 -4.47 -8.88
CA ASP A 115 6.30 -3.30 -9.39
C ASP A 115 5.21 -2.84 -8.41
N HIS A 116 5.30 -1.57 -8.02
CA HIS A 116 4.38 -0.90 -7.10
C HIS A 116 2.96 -0.80 -7.63
N ASN A 117 2.79 -0.58 -8.94
CA ASN A 117 1.46 -0.52 -9.56
C ASN A 117 0.75 -1.87 -9.42
N HIS A 118 1.48 -2.96 -9.61
CA HIS A 118 0.95 -4.30 -9.36
C HIS A 118 0.65 -4.54 -7.90
N HIS A 119 1.57 -4.15 -7.00
CA HIS A 119 1.34 -4.30 -5.56
C HIS A 119 0.10 -3.56 -5.07
N ARG A 120 -0.19 -2.35 -5.59
CA ARG A 120 -1.43 -1.64 -5.27
C ARG A 120 -2.67 -2.48 -5.58
N HIS A 121 -2.74 -3.05 -6.77
CA HIS A 121 -3.89 -3.85 -7.22
C HIS A 121 -4.03 -5.15 -6.45
N VAL A 122 -2.91 -5.87 -6.27
CA VAL A 122 -2.88 -7.13 -5.53
C VAL A 122 -3.27 -6.92 -4.07
N THR A 123 -2.71 -5.89 -3.40
CA THR A 123 -3.04 -5.58 -2.00
C THR A 123 -4.49 -5.13 -1.85
N SER A 124 -5.07 -4.40 -2.80
CA SER A 124 -6.51 -4.06 -2.78
C SER A 124 -7.38 -5.32 -2.77
N LEU A 125 -7.07 -6.32 -3.60
CA LEU A 125 -7.82 -7.58 -3.63
C LEU A 125 -7.63 -8.43 -2.38
N ILE A 126 -6.40 -8.48 -1.85
CA ILE A 126 -6.11 -9.14 -0.57
C ILE A 126 -6.95 -8.51 0.54
N LEU A 127 -7.00 -7.18 0.61
CA LEU A 127 -7.79 -6.46 1.60
C LEU A 127 -9.29 -6.78 1.45
N SER A 128 -9.84 -6.74 0.23
CA SER A 128 -11.22 -7.14 -0.01
C SER A 128 -11.51 -8.56 0.46
N LEU A 129 -10.61 -9.51 0.20
CA LEU A 129 -10.73 -10.89 0.67
C LEU A 129 -10.82 -10.97 2.19
N LEU A 130 -9.95 -10.25 2.90
CA LEU A 130 -9.90 -10.27 4.37
C LEU A 130 -11.08 -9.55 5.02
N LEU A 131 -11.61 -8.50 4.39
CA LEU A 131 -12.75 -7.76 4.93
C LEU A 131 -14.07 -8.54 4.79
N HIS A 132 -14.22 -9.35 3.74
CA HIS A 132 -15.50 -9.96 3.38
C HIS A 132 -15.61 -11.47 3.64
N ASN A 133 -14.50 -12.19 3.83
CA ASN A 133 -14.56 -13.58 4.28
C ASN A 133 -14.76 -13.68 5.80
N GLN A 134 -15.55 -14.66 6.27
CA GLN A 134 -15.86 -14.89 7.69
C GLN A 134 -14.60 -15.15 8.55
N PRO A 135 -14.59 -14.80 9.85
CA PRO A 135 -13.38 -14.83 10.69
C PRO A 135 -12.70 -16.20 10.83
N ARG A 136 -13.43 -17.32 10.65
CA ARG A 136 -12.84 -18.68 10.76
C ARG A 136 -11.93 -19.05 9.59
N SER A 137 -12.20 -18.57 8.37
CA SER A 137 -11.34 -18.82 7.20
C SER A 137 -10.15 -17.86 7.11
N GLN A 138 -10.12 -16.79 7.91
CA GLN A 138 -9.00 -15.82 7.93
C GLN A 138 -7.75 -16.39 8.62
N ILE A 139 -7.94 -17.27 9.61
CA ILE A 139 -6.87 -17.75 10.50
C ILE A 139 -5.92 -18.75 9.81
N THR A 140 -6.44 -19.58 8.91
CA THR A 140 -5.65 -20.62 8.21
C THR A 140 -4.91 -20.13 6.99
N LEU A 141 -5.26 -18.96 6.46
CA LEU A 141 -4.72 -18.47 5.20
C LEU A 141 -3.32 -17.87 5.36
N VAL A 142 -3.03 -17.22 6.49
CA VAL A 142 -1.86 -16.34 6.55
C VAL A 142 -0.67 -17.00 7.25
N ASP A 143 0.37 -17.31 6.48
CA ASP A 143 1.64 -17.77 6.98
C ASP A 143 2.60 -16.61 7.34
N MET A 144 3.64 -16.93 8.11
CA MET A 144 4.67 -15.97 8.51
C MET A 144 5.46 -15.39 7.34
N THR A 145 5.59 -16.11 6.24
CA THR A 145 6.32 -15.67 5.04
C THR A 145 5.59 -14.52 4.35
N THR A 146 4.27 -14.65 4.22
CA THR A 146 3.38 -13.64 3.66
C THR A 146 3.38 -12.39 4.52
N LEU A 147 3.34 -12.57 5.85
CA LEU A 147 3.47 -11.47 6.80
C LEU A 147 4.81 -10.72 6.59
N ASP A 148 5.93 -11.45 6.56
CA ASP A 148 7.25 -10.85 6.40
C ASP A 148 7.38 -10.12 5.05
N ARG A 149 6.76 -10.64 3.99
CA ARG A 149 6.70 -9.96 2.68
C ARG A 149 5.90 -8.66 2.74
N LEU A 150 4.72 -8.66 3.36
CA LEU A 150 3.90 -7.45 3.52
C LEU A 150 4.61 -6.40 4.35
N ILE A 151 5.26 -6.80 5.45
CA ILE A 151 6.08 -5.90 6.28
C ILE A 151 7.24 -5.35 5.44
N SER A 152 7.94 -6.19 4.68
CA SER A 152 9.02 -5.75 3.80
C SER A 152 8.52 -4.68 2.82
N LEU A 153 7.41 -4.93 2.12
CA LEU A 153 6.82 -3.98 1.17
C LEU A 153 6.45 -2.65 1.83
N LEU A 154 5.84 -2.69 3.03
CA LEU A 154 5.53 -1.50 3.80
C LEU A 154 6.79 -0.69 4.17
N LEU A 155 7.87 -1.38 4.59
CA LEU A 155 9.08 -0.74 5.08
C LEU A 155 10.05 -0.28 3.97
N THR A 156 10.06 -0.94 2.81
CA THR A 156 10.98 -0.61 1.70
C THR A 156 10.45 0.52 0.83
N HIS A 157 9.14 0.62 0.64
CA HIS A 157 8.52 1.72 -0.09
C HIS A 157 8.29 2.91 0.82
N ARG A 158 9.39 3.48 1.33
CA ARG A 158 9.38 4.71 2.11
C ARG A 158 8.81 5.83 1.26
N ILE A 159 7.99 6.69 1.88
CA ILE A 159 7.56 7.93 1.24
C ILE A 159 8.85 8.68 0.87
N ALA A 160 9.07 8.87 -0.43
CA ALA A 160 10.37 9.22 -0.99
C ALA A 160 10.82 10.58 -0.48
N THR A 161 11.79 10.56 0.44
CA THR A 161 12.53 11.76 0.81
C THR A 161 13.57 12.03 -0.26
N ALA A 162 13.31 13.03 -1.09
CA ALA A 162 14.28 13.83 -1.85
C ALA A 162 15.41 13.07 -2.56
N ASP A 163 15.20 12.70 -3.84
CA ASP A 163 16.31 12.71 -4.82
C ASP A 163 15.88 12.65 -6.29
N THR A 164 14.59 12.49 -6.61
CA THR A 164 14.13 12.59 -7.99
C THR A 164 13.98 14.06 -8.38
N THR A 165 14.94 14.55 -9.17
CA THR A 165 14.86 15.78 -9.94
C THR A 165 13.49 15.88 -10.60
N ALA A 166 12.75 16.94 -10.29
CA ALA A 166 11.49 17.27 -10.94
C ALA A 166 11.71 17.43 -12.45
N VAL A 167 11.53 16.34 -13.19
CA VAL A 167 11.26 16.37 -14.62
C VAL A 167 9.75 16.55 -14.72
N GLU A 168 9.32 17.59 -15.41
CA GLU A 168 7.91 17.87 -15.68
C GLU A 168 7.27 16.62 -16.31
N SER A 169 6.45 15.92 -15.55
CA SER A 169 5.62 14.83 -16.07
C SER A 169 4.43 15.47 -16.81
N ASP A 170 4.32 15.11 -18.08
CA ASP A 170 3.18 15.38 -18.97
C ASP A 170 1.86 14.92 -18.32
N ASP A 171 0.73 15.55 -18.67
CA ASP A 171 -0.62 15.48 -18.02
C ASP A 171 -1.28 14.06 -18.00
N GLY A 172 -0.53 12.98 -18.14
CA GLY A 172 -1.04 11.60 -18.23
C GLY A 172 -0.21 10.52 -17.52
N GLU A 173 0.81 10.87 -16.74
CA GLU A 173 1.56 9.89 -15.93
C GLU A 173 0.79 9.58 -14.64
N ILE A 174 0.68 8.29 -14.30
CA ILE A 174 0.06 7.85 -13.03
C ILE A 174 0.91 8.42 -11.90
N ASP A 175 0.29 9.13 -10.95
CA ASP A 175 1.00 9.68 -9.80
C ASP A 175 1.53 8.53 -8.92
N ASP A 176 2.77 8.12 -9.16
CA ASP A 176 3.46 7.01 -8.47
C ASP A 176 3.38 7.15 -6.95
N ASP A 177 3.35 8.39 -6.47
CA ASP A 177 3.20 8.72 -5.06
C ASP A 177 1.84 8.29 -4.48
N GLU A 178 0.75 8.51 -5.22
CA GLU A 178 -0.60 8.10 -4.82
C GLU A 178 -0.74 6.58 -4.91
N VAL A 179 -0.08 5.95 -5.89
CA VAL A 179 -0.02 4.48 -6.02
C VAL A 179 0.64 3.87 -4.78
N ILE A 180 1.80 4.40 -4.40
CA ILE A 180 2.55 3.95 -3.21
C ILE A 180 1.71 4.19 -1.95
N LEU A 181 1.08 5.35 -1.82
CA LEU A 181 0.23 5.67 -0.68
C LEU A 181 -0.91 4.66 -0.55
N GLN A 182 -1.64 4.40 -1.64
CA GLN A 182 -2.75 3.45 -1.63
C GLN A 182 -2.28 2.03 -1.26
N MET A 183 -1.16 1.57 -1.81
CA MET A 183 -0.55 0.29 -1.46
C MET A 183 -0.17 0.23 0.03
N GLN A 184 0.47 1.27 0.58
CA GLN A 184 0.83 1.32 1.99
C GLN A 184 -0.41 1.25 2.90
N ARG A 185 -1.46 2.02 2.59
CA ARG A 185 -2.73 1.98 3.32
C ARG A 185 -3.34 0.59 3.31
N ASN A 186 -3.40 -0.04 2.12
CA ASN A 186 -3.90 -1.40 1.99
C ASN A 186 -3.10 -2.37 2.87
N ILE A 187 -1.76 -2.30 2.85
CA ILE A 187 -0.90 -3.16 3.67
C ILE A 187 -1.15 -2.92 5.16
N ILE A 188 -1.23 -1.67 5.62
CA ILE A 188 -1.52 -1.34 7.03
C ILE A 188 -2.85 -1.98 7.47
N LEU A 189 -3.90 -1.85 6.65
CA LEU A 189 -5.20 -2.44 6.94
C LEU A 189 -5.17 -3.97 6.92
N ILE A 190 -4.44 -4.57 5.98
CA ILE A 190 -4.22 -6.03 5.92
C ILE A 190 -3.56 -6.52 7.20
N LEU A 191 -2.44 -5.89 7.60
CA LEU A 191 -1.70 -6.25 8.81
C LEU A 191 -2.56 -6.10 10.07
N GLY A 192 -3.35 -5.03 10.16
CA GLY A 192 -4.31 -4.84 11.24
C GLY A 192 -5.37 -5.93 11.27
N LYS A 193 -5.98 -6.22 10.12
CA LYS A 193 -7.02 -7.25 10.01
C LYS A 193 -6.49 -8.62 10.42
N MET A 194 -5.26 -8.94 10.02
CA MET A 194 -4.51 -10.13 10.43
C MET A 194 -4.16 -10.20 11.93
N CYS A 195 -4.44 -9.18 12.74
CA CYS A 195 -4.22 -9.21 14.19
C CYS A 195 -5.54 -9.12 14.98
N THR A 196 -6.69 -9.05 14.31
CA THR A 196 -8.00 -8.93 14.98
C THR A 196 -8.61 -10.27 15.41
N SER A 197 -7.92 -11.39 15.19
CA SER A 197 -8.37 -12.73 15.61
C SER A 197 -7.33 -13.41 16.52
N THR A 198 -7.59 -14.62 17.01
CA THR A 198 -6.67 -15.37 17.88
C THR A 198 -5.40 -15.80 17.13
N HIS A 199 -4.48 -14.87 16.91
CA HIS A 199 -3.17 -15.12 16.30
C HIS A 199 -2.12 -15.42 17.37
N SER A 200 -0.92 -15.85 16.95
CA SER A 200 0.18 -16.02 17.90
C SER A 200 0.73 -14.66 18.32
N GLU A 201 1.12 -14.49 19.58
CA GLU A 201 1.82 -13.32 20.11
C GLU A 201 3.01 -12.87 19.23
N THR A 202 3.68 -13.81 18.56
CA THR A 202 4.81 -13.54 17.66
C THR A 202 4.40 -12.75 16.43
N MET A 203 3.23 -13.04 15.85
CA MET A 203 2.70 -12.33 14.68
C MET A 203 2.32 -10.89 15.07
N ASP A 204 1.57 -10.73 16.15
CA ASP A 204 1.21 -9.43 16.71
C ASP A 204 2.43 -8.57 17.03
N THR A 205 3.48 -9.17 17.60
CA THR A 205 4.74 -8.47 17.88
C THR A 205 5.38 -7.92 16.60
N LYS A 206 5.44 -8.72 15.53
CA LYS A 206 6.01 -8.30 14.24
C LYS A 206 5.19 -7.17 13.62
N VAL A 207 3.87 -7.33 13.58
CA VAL A 207 2.95 -6.32 13.03
C VAL A 207 3.05 -5.03 13.82
N CYS A 208 2.93 -5.11 15.14
CA CYS A 208 3.05 -3.97 16.03
C CYS A 208 4.35 -3.21 15.79
N ARG A 209 5.49 -3.89 15.79
CA ARG A 209 6.80 -3.26 15.55
C ARG A 209 6.90 -2.60 14.19
N ALA A 210 6.36 -3.22 13.14
CA ALA A 210 6.35 -2.63 11.80
C ALA A 210 5.51 -1.34 11.75
N LEU A 211 4.31 -1.36 12.32
CA LEU A 211 3.42 -0.21 12.38
C LEU A 211 4.00 0.93 13.24
N LEU A 212 4.58 0.61 14.40
CA LEU A 212 5.24 1.60 15.25
C LEU A 212 6.49 2.20 14.59
N SER A 213 7.26 1.40 13.84
CA SER A 213 8.40 1.90 13.08
C SER A 213 7.96 2.92 12.02
N GLN A 214 6.87 2.64 11.30
CA GLN A 214 6.27 3.57 10.35
C GLN A 214 5.76 4.85 11.03
N LEU A 215 5.10 4.71 12.18
CA LEU A 215 4.62 5.85 12.96
C LEU A 215 5.76 6.77 13.41
N THR A 216 6.86 6.18 13.89
CA THR A 216 8.05 6.94 14.29
C THR A 216 8.68 7.65 13.10
N LEU A 217 8.82 6.98 11.96
CA LEU A 217 9.32 7.60 10.73
C LEU A 217 8.44 8.79 10.30
N ALA A 218 7.13 8.63 10.34
CA ALA A 218 6.21 9.71 9.94
C ALA A 218 6.33 10.95 10.83
N VAL A 219 6.48 10.76 12.14
CA VAL A 219 6.68 11.85 13.11
C VAL A 219 8.02 12.53 12.88
N SER A 220 9.10 11.77 12.71
CA SER A 220 10.45 12.31 12.46
C SER A 220 10.50 13.16 11.18
N ASN A 221 9.98 12.64 10.07
CA ASN A 221 9.97 13.36 8.79
C ASN A 221 9.09 14.61 8.82
N GLY A 222 8.01 14.59 9.61
CA GLY A 222 7.09 15.71 9.71
C GLY A 222 7.60 16.91 10.53
N ASP A 223 8.59 16.72 11.41
CA ASP A 223 9.19 17.82 12.18
C ASP A 223 10.25 18.58 11.37
N ASP A 224 11.03 17.88 10.52
CA ASP A 224 12.10 18.46 9.70
C ASP A 224 11.59 19.39 8.58
N THR A 225 10.38 19.12 8.05
CA THR A 225 9.77 19.94 6.99
C THR A 225 9.29 21.32 7.46
N SER A 226 9.36 21.63 8.76
CA SER A 226 8.83 22.87 9.34
C SER A 226 9.76 24.09 9.28
N ILE A 227 11.05 23.91 8.97
CA ILE A 227 12.08 24.96 9.13
C ILE A 227 12.21 25.86 7.89
N VAL A 228 11.66 25.49 6.73
CA VAL A 228 11.89 26.20 5.44
C VAL A 228 10.75 27.16 5.08
N VAL A 229 10.32 28.03 6.00
CA VAL A 229 9.17 28.95 5.75
C VAL A 229 9.61 30.33 5.21
N GLY A 230 10.92 30.62 5.14
CA GLY A 230 11.40 31.96 4.79
C GLY A 230 11.39 32.33 3.29
N ASN A 231 11.74 31.41 2.38
CA ASN A 231 12.06 31.74 0.97
C ASN A 231 11.69 30.65 -0.06
N ALA A 232 10.91 29.63 0.32
CA ALA A 232 10.60 28.50 -0.55
C ALA A 232 9.71 28.89 -1.74
N ARG A 233 9.99 28.33 -2.92
CA ARG A 233 9.19 28.57 -4.13
C ARG A 233 7.77 28.04 -3.91
N LYS A 234 6.80 28.54 -4.70
CA LYS A 234 5.40 28.09 -4.60
C LYS A 234 5.28 26.56 -4.78
N GLN A 235 6.11 25.98 -5.66
CA GLN A 235 6.16 24.55 -5.93
C GLN A 235 6.65 23.74 -4.72
N ASP A 236 7.72 24.18 -4.07
CA ASP A 236 8.25 23.54 -2.85
C ASP A 236 7.18 23.46 -1.73
N ARG A 237 6.35 24.50 -1.61
CA ARG A 237 5.25 24.55 -0.63
C ARG A 237 4.12 23.57 -0.94
N GLU A 238 3.78 23.39 -2.22
CA GLU A 238 2.75 22.42 -2.63
C GLU A 238 3.24 20.99 -2.42
N TRP A 239 4.50 20.71 -2.78
CA TRP A 239 5.13 19.40 -2.54
C TRP A 239 5.19 19.07 -1.04
N GLN A 240 5.65 20.01 -0.21
CA GLN A 240 5.65 19.83 1.25
C GLN A 240 4.25 19.62 1.82
N HIS A 241 3.24 20.29 1.25
CA HIS A 241 1.85 20.12 1.67
C HIS A 241 1.32 18.74 1.32
N GLN A 242 1.59 18.24 0.10
CA GLN A 242 1.23 16.88 -0.32
C GLN A 242 1.93 15.82 0.54
N GLU A 243 3.22 16.01 0.81
CA GLU A 243 4.00 15.10 1.64
C GLU A 243 3.46 15.03 3.08
N GLN A 244 3.16 16.19 3.68
CA GLN A 244 2.52 16.23 5.00
C GLN A 244 1.14 15.56 4.99
N ARG A 245 0.36 15.68 3.91
CA ARG A 245 -0.93 14.98 3.77
C ARG A 245 -0.73 13.47 3.73
N LYS A 246 0.23 12.94 2.97
CA LYS A 246 0.55 11.51 2.92
C LYS A 246 0.92 10.97 4.31
N LEU A 247 1.78 11.67 5.03
CA LEU A 247 2.19 11.29 6.40
C LEU A 247 1.01 11.27 7.38
N VAL A 248 0.08 12.22 7.25
CA VAL A 248 -1.17 12.24 8.03
C VAL A 248 -2.06 11.05 7.69
N ILE A 249 -2.21 10.71 6.41
CA ILE A 249 -3.01 9.56 5.99
C ILE A 249 -2.43 8.26 6.56
N ILE A 250 -1.13 8.02 6.43
CA ILE A 250 -0.48 6.82 6.98
C ILE A 250 -0.59 6.77 8.51
N THR A 251 -0.36 7.89 9.18
CA THR A 251 -0.52 7.97 10.65
C THR A 251 -1.94 7.68 11.08
N HIS A 252 -2.93 8.22 10.37
CA HIS A 252 -4.35 7.97 10.61
C HIS A 252 -4.67 6.47 10.58
N GLU A 253 -4.26 5.77 9.51
CA GLU A 253 -4.52 4.34 9.36
C GLU A 253 -3.82 3.52 10.45
N ILE A 254 -2.55 3.82 10.75
CA ILE A 254 -1.80 3.13 11.81
C ILE A 254 -2.47 3.28 13.17
N LEU A 255 -2.91 4.49 13.51
CA LEU A 255 -3.57 4.75 14.79
C LEU A 255 -4.88 3.97 14.89
N ASN A 256 -5.71 3.94 13.85
CA ASN A 256 -6.95 3.17 13.84
C ASN A 256 -6.66 1.68 14.01
N VAL A 257 -5.73 1.13 13.23
CA VAL A 257 -5.35 -0.29 13.33
C VAL A 257 -4.86 -0.65 14.73
N LEU A 258 -3.97 0.13 15.33
CA LEU A 258 -3.46 -0.15 16.67
C LEU A 258 -4.55 -0.02 17.74
N MET A 259 -5.49 0.92 17.57
CA MET A 259 -6.66 1.03 18.45
C MET A 259 -7.60 -0.17 18.30
N ASP A 260 -7.77 -0.71 17.10
CA ASP A 260 -8.59 -1.91 16.87
C ASP A 260 -7.92 -3.17 17.44
N MET A 261 -6.60 -3.30 17.27
CA MET A 261 -5.81 -4.43 17.79
C MET A 261 -5.83 -4.48 19.32
N TYR A 262 -5.67 -3.33 19.97
CA TYR A 262 -5.47 -3.26 21.42
C TYR A 262 -6.65 -2.63 22.17
N GLY A 263 -7.75 -2.30 21.47
CA GLY A 263 -8.95 -1.71 22.06
C GLY A 263 -9.80 -2.69 22.86
N ASN A 264 -9.64 -3.98 22.60
CA ASN A 264 -10.41 -5.06 23.21
C ASN A 264 -9.62 -5.75 24.34
N ASP A 265 -10.33 -6.44 25.23
CA ASP A 265 -9.75 -7.17 26.36
C ASP A 265 -9.04 -8.48 25.92
N ASP A 266 -9.37 -9.02 24.75
CA ASP A 266 -8.79 -10.25 24.18
C ASP A 266 -7.48 -10.02 23.41
N CYS A 267 -6.76 -8.92 23.66
CA CYS A 267 -5.51 -8.60 22.98
C CYS A 267 -4.27 -9.18 23.69
N HIS A 268 -3.15 -9.35 22.96
CA HIS A 268 -1.87 -9.68 23.58
C HIS A 268 -1.28 -8.48 24.34
N GLU A 269 -1.79 -8.23 25.55
CA GLU A 269 -1.39 -7.10 26.41
C GLU A 269 0.13 -7.05 26.64
N GLN A 270 0.79 -8.21 26.73
CA GLN A 270 2.25 -8.29 26.89
C GLN A 270 2.99 -7.62 25.72
N VAL A 271 2.48 -7.76 24.49
CA VAL A 271 3.05 -7.09 23.31
C VAL A 271 2.84 -5.58 23.40
N PHE A 272 1.65 -5.15 23.81
CA PHE A 272 1.32 -3.73 23.98
C PHE A 272 2.29 -3.03 24.95
N VAL A 273 2.55 -3.67 26.10
CA VAL A 273 3.47 -3.17 27.12
C VAL A 273 4.92 -3.22 26.64
N LYS A 274 5.36 -4.36 26.09
CA LYS A 274 6.75 -4.60 25.67
C LYS A 274 7.20 -3.69 24.53
N GLU A 275 6.33 -3.46 23.54
CA GLU A 275 6.63 -2.57 22.41
C GLU A 275 6.27 -1.09 22.72
N CYS A 276 5.92 -0.77 23.98
CA CYS A 276 5.64 0.59 24.45
C CYS A 276 4.60 1.35 23.62
N VAL A 277 3.55 0.66 23.13
CA VAL A 277 2.55 1.23 22.20
C VAL A 277 1.96 2.54 22.74
N LEU A 278 1.63 2.58 24.03
CA LEU A 278 1.05 3.77 24.68
C LEU A 278 1.96 5.00 24.61
N ASP A 279 3.28 4.82 24.70
CA ASP A 279 4.23 5.92 24.61
C ASP A 279 4.38 6.45 23.18
N HIS A 280 4.28 5.58 22.18
CA HIS A 280 4.22 5.99 20.78
C HIS A 280 2.98 6.86 20.51
N PHE A 281 1.81 6.47 21.02
CA PHE A 281 0.60 7.30 20.95
C PHE A 281 0.80 8.68 21.61
N ARG A 282 1.36 8.72 22.82
CA ARG A 282 1.62 10.00 23.53
C ARG A 282 2.55 10.94 22.76
N ARG A 283 3.56 10.39 22.08
CA ARG A 283 4.52 11.16 21.27
C ARG A 283 3.91 11.62 19.94
N CYS A 284 3.17 10.74 19.26
CA CYS A 284 2.65 11.01 17.92
C CYS A 284 1.48 12.00 17.90
N ILE A 285 0.53 11.89 18.84
CA ILE A 285 -0.73 12.64 18.79
C ILE A 285 -0.56 14.18 18.79
N PRO A 286 0.36 14.78 19.58
CA PRO A 286 0.62 16.21 19.50
C PRO A 286 1.13 16.67 18.14
N TRP A 287 1.98 15.87 17.49
CA TRP A 287 2.44 16.14 16.12
C TRP A 287 1.27 16.03 15.13
N PHE A 288 0.52 14.92 15.17
CA PHE A 288 -0.59 14.65 14.26
C PHE A 288 -1.64 15.78 14.27
N LYS A 289 -2.07 16.22 15.46
CA LYS A 289 -3.01 17.35 15.62
C LYS A 289 -2.48 18.67 15.04
N ARG A 290 -1.19 18.97 15.25
CA ARG A 290 -0.55 20.18 14.71
C ARG A 290 -0.49 20.14 13.19
N THR A 291 -0.16 18.99 12.61
CA THR A 291 -0.07 18.81 11.15
C THR A 291 -1.43 18.92 10.48
N ILE A 292 -2.49 18.29 11.03
CA ILE A 292 -3.88 18.45 10.52
C ILE A 292 -4.28 19.93 10.50
N LYS A 293 -4.04 20.66 11.60
CA LYS A 293 -4.38 22.09 11.69
C LYS A 293 -3.59 22.94 10.67
N ARG A 294 -2.34 22.56 10.40
CA ARG A 294 -1.48 23.26 9.43
C ARG A 294 -1.96 23.03 7.99
N LEU A 295 -2.26 21.78 7.62
CA LEU A 295 -2.88 21.45 6.34
C LEU A 295 -4.18 22.24 6.18
N ALA A 296 -5.02 22.26 7.23
CA ALA A 296 -6.27 23.00 7.25
C ALA A 296 -6.12 24.50 6.94
N ALA A 297 -5.05 25.12 7.43
CA ALA A 297 -4.77 26.53 7.23
C ALA A 297 -4.20 26.87 5.84
N ASN A 298 -3.51 25.92 5.20
CA ASN A 298 -2.77 26.16 3.96
C ASN A 298 -3.58 25.89 2.69
N SER A 299 -4.77 25.30 2.79
CA SER A 299 -5.66 25.09 1.63
C SER A 299 -6.17 26.40 1.03
N SER A 300 -5.54 26.79 -0.08
CA SER A 300 -5.73 28.08 -0.73
C SER A 300 -6.83 28.10 -1.80
N SER A 301 -7.27 26.93 -2.32
CA SER A 301 -8.33 26.86 -3.34
C SER A 301 -9.65 26.38 -2.73
N ARG A 302 -10.78 26.93 -3.23
CA ARG A 302 -12.13 26.64 -2.71
C ARG A 302 -12.50 25.15 -2.82
N ILE A 303 -12.11 24.50 -3.92
CA ILE A 303 -12.38 23.06 -4.16
C ILE A 303 -11.49 22.16 -3.30
N LYS A 304 -10.18 22.45 -3.19
CA LYS A 304 -9.29 21.70 -2.29
C LYS A 304 -9.70 21.87 -0.83
N LYS A 305 -10.27 23.02 -0.48
CA LYS A 305 -10.75 23.32 0.87
C LYS A 305 -11.92 22.43 1.28
N ASP A 306 -12.89 22.18 0.41
CA ASP A 306 -14.06 21.36 0.76
C ASP A 306 -13.66 19.88 0.98
N HIS A 307 -12.85 19.29 0.09
CA HIS A 307 -12.34 17.92 0.26
C HIS A 307 -11.47 17.77 1.52
N MET A 308 -10.57 18.72 1.76
CA MET A 308 -9.73 18.69 2.96
C MET A 308 -10.53 18.96 4.25
N VAL A 309 -11.67 19.66 4.17
CA VAL A 309 -12.56 19.82 5.32
C VAL A 309 -13.18 18.45 5.69
N GLU A 310 -13.65 17.67 4.72
CA GLU A 310 -14.17 16.32 4.95
C GLU A 310 -13.10 15.37 5.52
N GLU A 311 -11.93 15.28 4.86
CA GLU A 311 -10.81 14.46 5.35
C GLU A 311 -10.33 14.93 6.74
N GLY A 312 -10.28 16.25 6.94
CA GLY A 312 -9.88 16.85 8.21
C GLY A 312 -10.82 16.48 9.36
N PHE A 313 -12.12 16.31 9.12
CA PHE A 313 -13.04 15.83 10.16
C PHE A 313 -12.70 14.39 10.57
N VAL A 314 -12.46 13.51 9.61
CA VAL A 314 -12.09 12.10 9.86
C VAL A 314 -10.77 12.02 10.63
N TRP A 315 -9.75 12.80 10.26
CA TRP A 315 -8.47 12.80 10.98
C TRP A 315 -8.57 13.39 12.39
N ASN A 316 -9.42 14.42 12.58
CA ASN A 316 -9.70 14.95 13.91
C ASN A 316 -10.42 13.92 14.79
N GLU A 317 -11.33 13.13 14.23
CA GLU A 317 -11.98 12.02 14.92
C GLU A 317 -10.97 10.97 15.37
N THR A 318 -10.04 10.55 14.50
CA THR A 318 -8.96 9.64 14.89
C THR A 318 -8.08 10.23 15.99
N ALA A 319 -7.72 11.51 15.91
CA ALA A 319 -6.95 12.17 16.97
C ALA A 319 -7.70 12.21 18.31
N LEU A 320 -9.02 12.36 18.27
CA LEU A 320 -9.88 12.32 19.46
C LEU A 320 -9.96 10.90 20.04
N ASN A 321 -10.21 9.90 19.19
CA ASN A 321 -10.30 8.49 19.59
C ASN A 321 -8.97 8.01 20.17
N ALA A 322 -7.84 8.35 19.55
CA ALA A 322 -6.52 8.04 20.09
C ALA A 322 -6.24 8.73 21.44
N THR A 323 -6.75 9.96 21.64
CA THR A 323 -6.66 10.63 22.96
C THR A 323 -7.49 9.89 24.02
N ARG A 324 -8.67 9.39 23.64
CA ARG A 324 -9.52 8.57 24.52
C ARG A 324 -8.87 7.23 24.83
N PHE A 325 -8.29 6.58 23.82
CA PHE A 325 -7.56 5.33 23.94
C PHE A 325 -6.39 5.44 24.92
N ILE A 326 -5.59 6.52 24.85
CA ILE A 326 -4.51 6.78 25.82
C ILE A 326 -5.04 6.83 27.25
N LYS A 327 -6.15 7.54 27.47
CA LYS A 327 -6.75 7.66 28.82
C LYS A 327 -7.31 6.32 29.30
N TYR A 328 -7.93 5.55 28.41
CA TYR A 328 -8.48 4.24 28.73
C TYR A 328 -7.38 3.27 29.18
N LYS A 329 -6.29 3.15 28.40
CA LYS A 329 -5.11 2.31 28.69
C LYS A 329 -4.16 2.85 29.78
N GLN A 330 -4.47 4.01 30.35
CA GLN A 330 -3.81 4.48 31.56
C GLN A 330 -4.49 3.97 32.83
N ASN A 331 -5.78 3.66 32.72
CA ASN A 331 -6.62 3.26 33.85
C ASN A 331 -6.86 1.74 33.90
N HIS A 332 -6.46 1.02 32.85
CA HIS A 332 -6.51 -0.42 32.68
C HIS A 332 -5.17 -0.84 32.10
#